data_AF-A0A645G6Y5-F1
#
_entry.id   AF-A0A645G6Y5-F1
#
_cell.length_a   1.000
_cell.length_b   1.000
_cell.length_c   1.000
_cell.angle_alpha   90.00
_cell.angle_beta   90.00
_cell.angle_gamma   90.00
#
_symmetry.space_group_name_H-M   'P 1'
#
loop_
_entity.id
_entity.type
_entity.pdbx_description
1 polymer ?
#
loop_
_entity_poly.entity_id
_entity_poly.type
_entity_poly.pdbx_seq_one_letter_code
_entity_poly.pdbx_strand_id
1 'polypeptide(L)'
;MNFEEYKDEFKVDTDLHQYQFETIWLALNQENYPKYRQGEIDLNKQIQNNLLSNFKGLGIKVEERIMAKGNFVEETVSLKDIKMLGFKGTFITNVNIPRYMSLGKRQSIGFGIVKKI
;
A
#
# COMPACT_ATOMS: atom_id res chain seq x y z
N MET A 1 28.76 -8.66 -0.30
CA MET A 1 27.46 -8.12 0.15
C MET A 1 27.33 -6.76 -0.53
N ASN A 2 26.39 -6.60 -1.46
CA ASN A 2 26.22 -5.33 -2.16
C ASN A 2 25.25 -4.46 -1.34
N PHE A 3 25.70 -3.26 -0.99
CA PHE A 3 24.90 -2.26 -0.31
C PHE A 3 24.60 -1.14 -1.29
N GLU A 4 23.33 -0.78 -1.43
CA GLU A 4 22.88 0.34 -2.25
C GLU A 4 22.14 1.33 -1.34
N GLU A 5 22.57 2.59 -1.33
CA GLU A 5 21.91 3.68 -0.61
C GLU A 5 21.03 4.45 -1.59
N TYR A 6 19.75 4.62 -1.24
CA TYR A 6 18.79 5.41 -2.01
C TYR A 6 18.33 6.59 -1.16
N LYS A 7 18.48 7.81 -1.68
CA LYS A 7 17.97 9.02 -1.03
C LYS A 7 16.64 9.43 -1.65
N ASP A 8 15.59 8.72 -1.24
CA ASP A 8 14.21 9.05 -1.58
C ASP A 8 13.46 9.53 -0.33
N GLU A 9 12.76 10.66 -0.45
CA GLU A 9 11.91 11.17 0.63
C GLU A 9 10.50 10.59 0.54
N PHE A 10 9.97 10.16 1.69
CA PHE A 10 8.54 9.83 1.81
C PHE A 10 7.74 11.11 2.06
N LYS A 11 7.07 11.63 1.02
CA LYS A 11 6.34 12.90 1.10
C LYS A 11 5.14 12.94 0.17
N VAL A 12 4.16 13.79 0.49
CA VAL A 12 3.16 14.22 -0.49
C VAL A 12 3.84 15.15 -1.49
N ASP A 13 3.53 14.95 -2.76
CA ASP A 13 4.20 15.57 -3.89
C ASP A 13 3.18 16.35 -4.75
N THR A 14 3.68 17.27 -5.58
CA THR A 14 2.84 17.98 -6.57
C THR A 14 2.53 17.09 -7.77
N ASP A 15 3.42 16.15 -8.08
CA ASP A 15 3.29 15.25 -9.22
C ASP A 15 2.62 13.91 -8.84
N LEU A 16 1.99 13.29 -9.82
CA LEU A 16 1.46 11.93 -9.71
C LEU A 16 2.53 10.91 -10.09
N HIS A 17 2.69 9.90 -9.24
CA HIS A 17 3.65 8.82 -9.41
C HIS A 17 2.92 7.49 -9.56
N GLN A 18 3.38 6.63 -10.46
CA GLN A 18 2.83 5.31 -10.68
C GLN A 18 3.68 4.24 -9.98
N TYR A 19 3.00 3.28 -9.35
CA TYR A 19 3.62 2.18 -8.62
C TYR A 19 2.95 0.85 -8.95
N GLN A 20 3.71 -0.22 -8.76
CA GLN A 20 3.20 -1.58 -8.70
C GLN A 20 3.49 -2.22 -7.34
N PHE A 21 2.60 -3.10 -6.91
CA PHE A 21 2.86 -4.00 -5.79
C PHE A 21 3.77 -5.15 -6.24
N GLU A 22 5.01 -5.16 -5.75
CA GLU A 22 5.98 -6.25 -5.96
C GLU A 22 5.60 -7.50 -5.16
N THR A 23 4.95 -7.30 -4.00
CA THR A 23 4.40 -8.38 -3.19
C THR A 23 2.94 -8.15 -2.89
N ILE A 24 2.23 -9.22 -2.51
CA ILE A 24 0.79 -9.17 -2.24
C ILE A 24 0.46 -8.07 -1.25
N TRP A 25 -0.48 -7.20 -1.60
CA TRP A 25 -0.98 -6.16 -0.72
C TRP A 25 -2.14 -6.69 0.12
N LEU A 26 -1.96 -6.73 1.44
CA LEU A 26 -3.03 -7.07 2.38
C LEU A 26 -3.75 -5.80 2.83
N ALA A 27 -4.70 -5.35 2.00
CA ALA A 27 -5.43 -4.10 2.18
C ALA A 27 -6.41 -4.11 3.36
N LEU A 28 -6.96 -5.28 3.69
CA LEU A 28 -8.12 -5.43 4.56
C LEU A 28 -7.71 -6.01 5.93
N ASN A 29 -8.32 -5.49 7.00
CA ASN A 29 -8.32 -6.15 8.30
C ASN A 29 -9.54 -7.09 8.41
N GLN A 30 -9.64 -7.84 9.52
CA GLN A 30 -10.76 -8.76 9.76
C GLN A 30 -12.13 -8.06 9.71
N GLU A 31 -12.20 -6.80 10.17
CA GLU A 31 -13.44 -6.01 10.19
C GLU A 31 -13.87 -5.55 8.78
N ASN A 32 -12.92 -5.16 7.93
CA ASN A 32 -13.20 -4.62 6.59
C ASN A 32 -13.40 -5.71 5.55
N TYR A 33 -12.96 -6.95 5.81
CA TYR A 33 -13.11 -8.05 4.87
C TYR A 33 -14.59 -8.32 4.51
N PRO A 34 -15.52 -8.51 5.46
CA PRO A 34 -16.94 -8.70 5.14
C PRO A 34 -17.54 -7.53 4.37
N LYS A 35 -17.21 -6.29 4.76
CA LYS A 35 -17.68 -5.05 4.11
C LYS A 35 -17.21 -4.96 2.66
N TYR A 36 -15.95 -5.33 2.40
CA TYR A 36 -15.41 -5.41 1.05
C TYR A 36 -16.18 -6.42 0.18
N ARG A 37 -16.50 -7.60 0.74
CA ARG A 37 -17.30 -8.61 0.02
C ARG A 37 -18.71 -8.15 -0.30
N GLN A 38 -19.24 -7.15 0.41
CA GLN A 38 -20.54 -6.52 0.16
C GLN A 38 -20.44 -5.31 -0.78
N GLY A 39 -19.24 -4.98 -1.27
CA GLY A 39 -19.00 -3.83 -2.16
C GLY A 39 -18.92 -2.48 -1.44
N GLU A 40 -18.82 -2.48 -0.11
CA GLU A 40 -18.82 -1.24 0.70
C GLU A 40 -17.43 -0.62 0.87
N ILE A 41 -16.37 -1.35 0.49
CA ILE A 41 -14.99 -0.89 0.60
C ILE A 41 -14.43 -0.53 -0.77
N ASP A 42 -14.10 0.75 -0.93
CA ASP A 42 -13.30 1.24 -2.05
C ASP A 42 -11.81 1.04 -1.77
N LEU A 43 -11.14 0.23 -2.60
CA LEU A 43 -9.71 -0.04 -2.49
C LEU A 43 -8.85 1.20 -2.77
N ASN A 44 -9.34 2.18 -3.55
CA ASN A 44 -8.65 3.45 -3.74
C ASN A 44 -8.56 4.22 -2.42
N LYS A 45 -9.67 4.27 -1.67
CA LYS A 45 -9.70 4.84 -0.32
C LYS A 45 -8.83 4.04 0.66
N GLN A 46 -8.76 2.71 0.51
CA GLN A 46 -7.87 1.90 1.35
C GLN A 46 -6.39 2.21 1.14
N ILE A 47 -5.92 2.40 -0.10
CA ILE A 47 -4.54 2.83 -0.34
C ILE A 47 -4.28 4.20 0.32
N GLN A 48 -5.17 5.17 0.13
CA GLN A 48 -5.02 6.49 0.76
C GLN A 48 -4.91 6.37 2.28
N ASN A 49 -5.77 5.55 2.91
CA ASN A 49 -5.72 5.30 4.34
C ASN A 49 -4.41 4.61 4.76
N ASN A 50 -3.91 3.65 3.99
CA ASN A 50 -2.66 2.96 4.27
C ASN A 50 -1.45 3.91 4.16
N LEU A 51 -1.41 4.77 3.14
CA LEU A 51 -0.38 5.81 3.02
C LEU A 51 -0.42 6.77 4.21
N LEU A 52 -1.61 7.24 4.60
CA LEU A 52 -1.79 8.08 5.78
C LEU A 52 -1.35 7.37 7.07
N SER A 53 -1.63 6.06 7.20
CA SER A 53 -1.14 5.26 8.32
C SER A 53 0.39 5.18 8.35
N ASN A 54 1.05 5.05 7.20
CA ASN A 54 2.52 5.06 7.12
C ASN A 54 3.08 6.43 7.55
N PHE A 55 2.52 7.54 7.07
CA PHE A 55 2.92 8.88 7.51
C PHE A 55 2.80 9.04 9.03
N LYS A 56 1.65 8.66 9.60
CA LYS A 56 1.44 8.67 11.06
C LYS A 56 2.44 7.80 11.80
N GLY A 57 2.73 6.60 11.29
CA GLY A 57 3.71 5.69 11.89
C GLY A 57 5.14 6.25 11.92
N LEU A 58 5.47 7.12 10.97
CA LEU A 58 6.75 7.83 10.90
C LEU A 58 6.75 9.18 11.63
N GLY A 59 5.62 9.58 12.24
CA GLY A 59 5.49 10.89 12.90
C GLY A 59 5.46 12.08 11.93
N ILE A 60 5.22 11.84 10.64
CA ILE A 60 5.17 12.88 9.61
C ILE A 60 3.73 13.42 9.54
N LYS A 61 3.57 14.72 9.75
CA LYS A 61 2.29 15.41 9.57
C LYS A 61 2.04 15.64 8.08
N VAL A 62 0.85 15.28 7.62
CA VAL A 62 0.39 15.52 6.26
C VAL A 62 -0.66 16.61 6.29
N GLU A 63 -0.44 17.70 5.57
CA GLU A 63 -1.39 18.82 5.47
C GLU A 63 -2.16 18.81 4.14
N GLU A 64 -1.54 18.22 3.12
CA GLU A 64 -2.07 18.08 1.78
C GLU A 64 -2.98 16.86 1.62
N ARG A 65 -3.88 16.92 0.65
CA ARG A 65 -4.74 15.78 0.32
C ARG A 65 -3.93 14.69 -0.39
N ILE A 66 -3.92 13.49 0.19
CA ILE A 66 -3.45 12.28 -0.49
C ILE A 66 -4.50 11.85 -1.51
N MET A 67 -4.07 11.70 -2.76
CA MET A 67 -4.83 11.14 -3.87
C MET A 67 -4.25 9.77 -4.20
N ALA A 68 -5.11 8.78 -4.39
CA ALA A 68 -4.69 7.51 -4.96
C ALA A 68 -5.81 6.89 -5.79
N LYS A 69 -5.44 6.28 -6.91
CA LYS A 69 -6.32 5.49 -7.76
C LYS A 69 -5.56 4.30 -8.32
N GLY A 70 -6.13 3.11 -8.32
CA GLY A 70 -5.48 1.94 -8.87
C GLY A 70 -6.41 0.89 -9.41
N ASN A 71 -5.78 -0.14 -9.98
CA ASN A 71 -6.43 -1.33 -10.52
C ASN A 71 -5.87 -2.52 -9.74
N PHE A 72 -6.74 -3.25 -9.07
CA PHE A 72 -6.37 -4.35 -8.19
C PHE A 72 -7.09 -5.62 -8.59
N VAL A 73 -6.36 -6.73 -8.50
CA VAL A 73 -6.88 -8.07 -8.72
C VAL A 73 -6.74 -8.84 -7.41
N GLU A 74 -7.82 -9.48 -6.99
CA GLU A 74 -7.84 -10.35 -5.83
C GLU A 74 -6.86 -11.52 -6.00
N GLU A 75 -6.14 -11.81 -4.92
CA GLU A 75 -5.30 -13.01 -4.80
C GLU A 75 -5.55 -13.63 -3.43
N THR A 76 -5.79 -14.93 -3.38
CA THR A 76 -5.79 -15.65 -2.08
C THR A 76 -4.37 -16.05 -1.73
N VAL A 77 -3.92 -15.65 -0.54
CA VAL A 77 -2.64 -16.07 0.02
C VAL A 77 -2.83 -16.95 1.24
N SER A 78 -2.02 -18.00 1.33
CA SER A 78 -1.95 -18.87 2.51
C SER A 78 -0.77 -18.45 3.36
N LEU A 79 -1.03 -18.01 4.58
CA LEU A 79 -0.01 -17.75 5.58
C LEU A 79 -0.17 -18.79 6.70
N LYS A 80 0.72 -19.80 6.68
CA LYS A 80 0.52 -21.04 7.44
C LYS A 80 -0.84 -21.65 7.04
N ASP A 81 -1.70 -21.97 7.99
CA ASP A 81 -3.02 -22.57 7.76
C ASP A 81 -4.15 -21.53 7.58
N ILE A 82 -3.80 -20.24 7.51
CA ILE A 82 -4.79 -19.16 7.38
C ILE A 82 -4.79 -18.64 5.94
N LYS A 83 -5.95 -18.78 5.26
CA LYS A 83 -6.20 -18.13 3.97
C LYS A 83 -6.58 -16.67 4.22
N MET A 84 -5.91 -15.77 3.52
CA MET A 84 -6.19 -14.33 3.55
C MET A 84 -6.41 -13.83 2.13
N LEU A 85 -7.33 -12.87 1.99
CA LEU A 85 -7.49 -12.12 0.74
C LEU A 85 -6.44 -11.02 0.67
N GLY A 86 -5.70 -10.99 -0.43
CA GLY A 86 -4.79 -9.92 -0.78
C GLY A 86 -5.02 -9.45 -2.21
N PHE A 87 -4.18 -8.52 -2.65
CA PHE A 87 -4.33 -7.86 -3.93
C PHE A 87 -2.98 -7.75 -4.64
N LYS A 88 -2.97 -8.01 -5.94
CA LYS A 88 -1.92 -7.56 -6.88
C LYS A 88 -2.44 -6.34 -7.63
N GLY A 89 -1.53 -5.52 -8.16
CA GLY A 89 -1.95 -4.45 -9.06
C GLY A 89 -1.03 -3.24 -9.06
N THR A 90 -1.53 -2.20 -9.73
CA THR A 90 -0.84 -0.93 -9.90
C THR A 90 -1.70 0.21 -9.39
N PHE A 91 -1.08 1.28 -8.92
CA PHE A 91 -1.79 2.48 -8.51
C PHE A 91 -0.97 3.73 -8.84
N ILE A 92 -1.69 4.85 -8.94
CA ILE A 92 -1.14 6.18 -9.10
C ILE A 92 -1.45 6.95 -7.82
N THR A 93 -0.49 7.71 -7.30
CA THR A 93 -0.66 8.57 -6.11
C THR A 93 0.20 9.81 -6.18
N ASN A 94 -0.20 10.89 -5.53
CA ASN A 94 0.65 12.07 -5.32
C ASN A 94 1.57 11.91 -4.09
N VAL A 95 2.03 10.69 -3.81
CA VAL A 95 2.98 10.42 -2.73
C VAL A 95 4.25 9.87 -3.38
N ASN A 96 5.39 10.49 -3.07
CA ASN A 96 6.66 9.89 -3.37
C ASN A 96 6.93 8.79 -2.34
N ILE A 97 7.00 7.54 -2.79
CA ILE A 97 7.17 6.36 -1.93
C ILE A 97 8.59 5.81 -2.16
N PRO A 98 9.46 5.81 -1.13
CA PRO A 98 10.78 5.23 -1.24
C PRO A 98 10.72 3.76 -1.67
N ARG A 99 11.74 3.36 -2.44
CA ARG A 99 11.85 1.98 -2.91
C ARG A 99 11.77 0.99 -1.73
N TYR A 100 11.03 -0.09 -1.93
CA TYR A 100 10.85 -1.18 -0.97
C TYR A 100 10.07 -0.83 0.30
N MET A 101 9.42 0.35 0.38
CA MET A 101 8.44 0.60 1.42
C MET A 101 7.20 -0.29 1.21
N SER A 102 6.61 -0.72 2.32
CA SER A 102 5.42 -1.56 2.32
C SER A 102 4.16 -0.78 2.70
N LEU A 103 3.02 -1.15 2.12
CA LEU A 103 1.69 -0.62 2.46
C LEU A 103 0.78 -1.74 2.99
N GLY A 104 -0.20 -1.35 3.82
CA GLY A 104 -1.21 -2.28 4.34
C GLY A 104 -0.73 -3.12 5.52
N LYS A 105 -1.20 -4.37 5.62
CA LYS A 105 -0.94 -5.25 6.76
C LYS A 105 0.26 -6.17 6.53
N ARG A 106 0.86 -6.63 7.64
CA ARG A 106 1.99 -7.57 7.66
C ARG A 106 3.23 -7.08 6.90
N GLN A 107 3.47 -5.76 6.94
CA GLN A 107 4.62 -5.09 6.32
C GLN A 107 5.97 -5.68 6.77
N SER A 108 6.10 -6.00 8.06
CA SER A 108 7.33 -6.54 8.65
C SER A 108 7.76 -7.92 8.14
N ILE A 109 6.87 -8.64 7.45
CA ILE A 109 7.17 -9.94 6.84
C ILE A 109 7.05 -9.89 5.31
N GLY A 110 7.15 -8.70 4.71
CA GLY A 110 7.34 -8.52 3.27
C GLY A 110 6.07 -8.38 2.43
N PHE A 111 4.89 -8.17 3.02
CA PHE A 111 3.67 -7.88 2.25
C PHE A 111 3.56 -6.40 1.88
N GLY A 112 2.94 -6.14 0.72
CA GLY A 112 2.59 -4.82 0.24
C GLY A 112 3.79 -3.97 -0.19
N ILE A 113 4.92 -4.57 -0.52
CA ILE A 113 6.11 -3.87 -1.02
C ILE A 113 5.76 -3.21 -2.35
N VAL A 114 6.09 -1.93 -2.50
CA VAL A 114 5.84 -1.19 -3.74
C VAL A 114 7.13 -0.80 -4.46
N LYS A 115 7.02 -0.66 -5.78
CA LYS A 115 8.08 -0.14 -6.65
C LYS A 115 7.49 0.84 -7.66
N LYS A 116 8.19 1.95 -7.87
CA LYS A 116 7.86 2.96 -8.88
C LYS A 116 8.07 2.39 -10.28
N ILE A 117 7.17 2.69 -11.21
CA ILE A 117 7.23 2.26 -12.62
C ILE A 117 7.15 3.44 -13.59
#